data_AF-A0A0C3G211-F1
#
_entry.id   AF-A0A0C3G211-F1
#
_cell.length_a   1.000
_cell.length_b   1.000
_cell.length_c   1.000
_cell.angle_alpha   90.00
_cell.angle_beta   90.00
_cell.angle_gamma   90.00
#
_symmetry.space_group_name_H-M   'P 1'
#
loop_
_entity.id
_entity.type
_entity.pdbx_description
1 polymer ?
#
loop_
_entity_poly.entity_id
_entity_poly.type
_entity_poly.pdbx_seq_one_letter_code
_entity_poly.pdbx_strand_id
1 'polypeptide(L)'
;MTSPSDSLDLHSLAVLINYERASGPVSDPRFRYAKLREVASDGKFSTVAFPDRNQWDGVPDNRFKRGFLFDTILPPVDHDSEDDLPTNILAPRSEPSAASLSAEELETIFWEVRGHDGCYQSIAIFQELADLYKPSQPLRICLRDGTDFITSLSTRVILEFTLQEPKQTTLSVVLKTPRNADAHVACQSRYTGESAKMLHSVWGFARPDEENVSVVLDLASMQFGAKGRGKSGDFFVLDTMDGWYDYLEQIVRGCEPYRTSQTIRPGSDAERENWYKKVAERVKVRWEARAVNHWCGLCGKLDAWKRCGRCKTEYYCSEAHSRTAWKHWHKKWCQPRAAN
;
A
#
# COMPACT_ATOMS: atom_id res chain seq x y z
N MET A 1 11.84 29.40 13.21
CA MET A 1 12.43 28.07 12.95
C MET A 1 11.79 27.09 13.92
N THR A 2 10.78 26.36 13.47
CA THR A 2 10.19 25.25 14.22
C THR A 2 11.24 24.16 14.37
N SER A 3 11.38 23.59 15.57
CA SER A 3 12.31 22.48 15.75
C SER A 3 11.84 21.27 14.92
N PRO A 4 12.76 20.43 14.38
CA PRO A 4 12.40 19.24 13.61
C PRO A 4 11.51 18.23 14.36
N SER A 5 11.25 18.41 15.67
CA SER A 5 10.42 17.49 16.45
C SER A 5 8.93 17.55 16.10
N ASP A 6 8.46 18.65 15.51
CA ASP A 6 7.02 18.94 15.37
C ASP A 6 6.50 18.78 13.93
N SER A 7 7.39 18.58 12.95
CA SER A 7 6.99 18.29 11.57
C SER A 7 6.52 16.86 11.41
N LEU A 8 5.46 16.65 10.62
CA LEU A 8 5.08 15.34 10.11
C LEU A 8 6.17 14.85 9.15
N ASP A 9 6.41 13.54 9.09
CA ASP A 9 7.32 12.94 8.10
C ASP A 9 6.50 12.13 7.08
N LEU A 10 6.52 12.55 5.81
CA LEU A 10 5.65 11.98 4.78
C LEU A 10 5.94 10.48 4.54
N HIS A 11 7.22 10.07 4.58
CA HIS A 11 7.61 8.67 4.40
C HIS A 11 7.05 7.81 5.53
N SER A 12 7.22 8.24 6.78
CA SER A 12 6.69 7.54 7.95
C SER A 12 5.17 7.47 7.95
N LEU A 13 4.47 8.54 7.55
CA LEU A 13 3.02 8.52 7.38
C LEU A 13 2.59 7.52 6.30
N ALA A 14 3.32 7.45 5.18
CA ALA A 14 3.06 6.49 4.11
C ALA A 14 3.22 5.03 4.59
N VAL A 15 4.30 4.75 5.34
CA VAL A 15 4.52 3.44 5.98
C VAL A 15 3.36 3.07 6.90
N LEU A 16 2.93 3.99 7.76
CA LEU A 16 1.84 3.75 8.71
C LEU A 16 0.48 3.57 8.02
N ILE A 17 0.16 4.39 7.02
CA ILE A 17 -1.07 4.27 6.24
C ILE A 17 -1.12 2.91 5.55
N ASN A 18 -0.04 2.51 4.87
CA ASN A 18 0.01 1.21 4.21
C ASN A 18 -0.15 0.05 5.21
N TYR A 19 0.48 0.13 6.38
CA TYR A 19 0.28 -0.89 7.40
C TYR A 19 -1.16 -0.96 7.89
N GLU A 20 -1.73 0.16 8.36
CA GLU A 20 -3.06 0.15 8.97
C GLU A 20 -4.15 -0.22 7.96
N ARG A 21 -4.03 0.21 6.70
CA ARG A 21 -5.00 -0.13 5.65
C ARG A 21 -4.90 -1.58 5.17
N ALA A 22 -3.71 -2.18 5.16
CA ALA A 22 -3.52 -3.51 4.55
C ALA A 22 -3.38 -4.63 5.57
N SER A 23 -2.78 -4.35 6.73
CA SER A 23 -2.33 -5.36 7.69
C SER A 23 -2.87 -5.19 9.11
N GLY A 24 -3.09 -3.96 9.55
CA GLY A 24 -3.45 -3.67 10.93
C GLY A 24 -4.85 -4.14 11.33
N PRO A 25 -5.27 -3.86 12.58
CA PRO A 25 -6.58 -4.27 13.11
C PRO A 25 -7.79 -3.69 12.36
N VAL A 26 -7.55 -2.64 11.56
CA VAL A 26 -8.54 -2.00 10.69
C VAL A 26 -8.18 -2.22 9.22
N SER A 27 -7.58 -3.35 8.85
CA SER A 27 -7.24 -3.66 7.47
C SER A 27 -8.47 -3.67 6.56
N ASP A 28 -8.25 -3.55 5.26
CA ASP A 28 -9.29 -3.53 4.24
C ASP A 28 -10.29 -4.70 4.41
N PRO A 29 -11.58 -4.41 4.65
CA PRO A 29 -12.59 -5.45 4.88
C PRO A 29 -12.80 -6.37 3.68
N ARG A 30 -12.35 -5.98 2.48
CA ARG A 30 -12.38 -6.80 1.26
C ARG A 30 -11.47 -8.03 1.34
N PHE A 31 -10.39 -7.93 2.12
CA PHE A 31 -9.35 -8.96 2.25
C PHE A 31 -9.09 -9.38 3.70
N ARG A 32 -9.85 -8.85 4.66
CA ARG A 32 -9.76 -9.26 6.05
C ARG A 32 -9.96 -10.77 6.16
N TYR A 33 -9.00 -11.47 6.77
CA TYR A 33 -8.99 -12.93 6.91
C TYR A 33 -8.97 -13.73 5.60
N ALA A 34 -8.68 -13.08 4.47
CA ALA A 34 -8.50 -13.76 3.20
C ALA A 34 -7.16 -14.49 3.19
N LYS A 35 -7.19 -15.82 3.05
CA LYS A 35 -6.04 -16.70 3.03
C LYS A 35 -5.81 -17.26 1.63
N LEU A 36 -4.62 -17.05 1.08
CA LEU A 36 -4.20 -17.47 -0.25
C LEU A 36 -4.24 -18.99 -0.32
N ARG A 37 -5.05 -19.49 -1.25
CA ARG A 37 -5.22 -20.92 -1.54
C ARG A 37 -4.44 -21.32 -2.78
N GLU A 38 -4.53 -20.53 -3.84
CA GLU A 38 -3.98 -20.89 -5.15
C GLU A 38 -3.46 -19.66 -5.89
N VAL A 39 -2.35 -19.85 -6.63
CA VAL A 39 -1.82 -18.87 -7.59
C VAL A 39 -1.90 -19.44 -9.01
N ALA A 40 -2.39 -18.62 -9.94
CA ALA A 40 -2.46 -18.90 -11.37
C ALA A 40 -1.47 -18.00 -12.13
N SER A 41 -0.24 -18.47 -12.33
CA SER A 41 0.82 -17.73 -13.01
C SER A 41 0.78 -17.80 -14.53
N ASP A 42 0.08 -18.80 -15.08
CA ASP A 42 -0.15 -19.01 -16.52
C ASP A 42 -1.57 -18.55 -16.95
N GLY A 43 -2.29 -17.91 -16.03
CA GLY A 43 -3.68 -17.52 -16.22
C GLY A 43 -4.69 -18.63 -15.98
N LYS A 44 -4.34 -19.80 -15.43
CA LYS A 44 -5.30 -20.87 -15.17
C LYS A 44 -5.33 -21.28 -13.70
N PHE A 45 -6.53 -21.28 -13.12
CA PHE A 45 -6.78 -21.91 -11.83
C PHE A 45 -7.12 -23.39 -12.04
N SER A 46 -6.55 -24.22 -11.18
CA SER A 46 -6.68 -25.68 -11.16
C SER A 46 -7.93 -26.12 -10.41
N THR A 47 -8.37 -25.34 -9.41
CA THR A 47 -9.33 -25.83 -8.42
C THR A 47 -10.74 -25.27 -8.52
N VAL A 48 -10.96 -24.15 -9.25
CA VAL A 48 -12.25 -23.44 -9.20
C VAL A 48 -12.70 -22.97 -10.58
N ALA A 49 -13.99 -23.20 -10.87
CA ALA A 49 -14.75 -22.41 -11.82
C ALA A 49 -15.39 -21.23 -11.06
N PHE A 50 -15.01 -20.00 -11.40
CA PHE A 50 -15.60 -18.78 -10.82
C PHE A 50 -16.44 -18.06 -11.88
N PRO A 51 -17.47 -17.29 -11.47
CA PRO A 51 -18.42 -16.68 -12.40
C PRO A 51 -17.79 -15.82 -13.50
N ASP A 52 -16.69 -15.13 -13.20
CA ASP A 52 -16.04 -14.17 -14.10
C ASP A 52 -14.94 -14.77 -14.97
N ARG A 53 -14.88 -16.11 -15.08
CA ARG A 53 -13.84 -16.80 -15.85
C ARG A 53 -13.76 -16.33 -17.31
N ASN A 54 -14.90 -16.05 -17.95
CA ASN A 54 -14.92 -15.56 -19.33
C ASN A 54 -14.22 -14.20 -19.49
N GLN A 55 -14.34 -13.32 -18.49
CA GLN A 55 -13.66 -12.03 -18.50
C GLN A 55 -12.15 -12.22 -18.36
N TRP A 56 -11.73 -13.11 -17.47
CA TRP A 56 -10.33 -13.46 -17.28
C TRP A 56 -9.67 -14.09 -18.50
N ASP A 57 -10.37 -15.05 -19.11
CA ASP A 57 -9.93 -15.74 -20.32
C ASP A 57 -9.89 -14.76 -21.52
N GLY A 58 -10.76 -13.74 -21.54
CA GLY A 58 -10.82 -12.71 -22.57
C GLY A 58 -9.76 -11.59 -22.47
N VAL A 59 -8.96 -11.53 -21.39
CA VAL A 59 -7.86 -10.55 -21.30
C VAL A 59 -6.84 -10.81 -22.43
N PRO A 60 -6.31 -9.77 -23.12
CA PRO A 60 -5.34 -9.96 -24.20
C PRO A 60 -4.10 -10.77 -23.78
N ASP A 61 -3.65 -11.70 -24.63
CA ASP A 61 -2.50 -12.58 -24.37
C ASP A 61 -1.15 -11.85 -24.33
N ASN A 62 -1.10 -10.59 -24.78
CA ASN A 62 0.11 -9.77 -24.76
C ASN A 62 0.39 -9.13 -23.38
N ARG A 63 -0.44 -9.40 -22.37
CA ARG A 63 -0.26 -8.95 -20.98
C ARG A 63 0.15 -10.10 -20.09
N PHE A 64 1.02 -9.82 -19.11
CA PHE A 64 1.32 -10.80 -18.08
C PHE A 64 0.09 -10.99 -17.18
N LYS A 65 -0.43 -12.20 -17.10
CA LYS A 65 -1.63 -12.55 -16.32
C LYS A 65 -1.24 -13.21 -15.00
N ARG A 66 -1.75 -12.72 -13.89
CA ARG A 66 -1.63 -13.37 -12.57
C ARG A 66 -2.98 -13.47 -11.88
N GLY A 67 -3.35 -14.67 -11.47
CA GLY A 67 -4.54 -14.91 -10.67
C GLY A 67 -4.19 -15.33 -9.23
N PHE A 68 -4.98 -14.86 -8.28
CA PHE A 68 -4.87 -15.21 -6.87
C PHE A 68 -6.23 -15.60 -6.31
N LEU A 69 -6.34 -16.81 -5.77
CA LEU A 69 -7.56 -17.32 -5.17
C LEU A 69 -7.39 -17.36 -3.65
N PHE A 70 -8.37 -16.81 -2.94
CA PHE A 70 -8.38 -16.74 -1.49
C PHE A 70 -9.65 -17.39 -0.92
N ASP A 71 -9.49 -18.05 0.21
CA ASP A 71 -10.60 -18.44 1.09
C ASP A 71 -10.71 -17.44 2.26
N THR A 72 -11.90 -17.02 2.63
CA THR A 72 -12.11 -16.29 3.88
C THR A 72 -12.18 -17.28 5.05
N ILE A 73 -11.17 -17.25 5.92
CA ILE A 73 -11.11 -18.12 7.10
C ILE A 73 -11.28 -17.26 8.35
N LEU A 74 -12.51 -17.21 8.87
CA LEU A 74 -12.80 -16.44 10.08
C LEU A 74 -12.00 -16.97 11.27
N PRO A 75 -11.38 -16.09 12.07
CA PRO A 75 -10.71 -16.52 13.29
C PRO A 75 -11.73 -17.06 14.30
N PRO A 76 -11.30 -17.87 15.28
CA PRO A 76 -12.12 -18.14 16.46
C PRO A 76 -12.58 -16.83 17.11
N VAL A 77 -13.74 -16.84 17.78
CA VAL A 77 -14.39 -15.65 18.36
C VAL A 77 -13.47 -14.84 19.29
N ASP A 78 -12.51 -15.49 19.94
CA ASP A 78 -11.56 -14.87 20.87
C ASP A 78 -10.32 -14.23 20.19
N HIS A 79 -10.19 -14.37 18.87
CA HIS A 79 -9.02 -13.96 18.07
C HIS A 79 -9.34 -12.92 16.98
N ASP A 80 -10.47 -12.20 17.07
CA ASP A 80 -10.87 -11.17 16.09
C ASP A 80 -9.87 -9.98 15.96
N SER A 81 -8.81 -9.97 16.76
CA SER A 81 -7.75 -8.96 16.76
C SER A 81 -6.48 -9.35 15.98
N GLU A 82 -6.39 -10.54 15.38
CA GLU A 82 -5.15 -10.97 14.70
C GLU A 82 -4.90 -10.15 13.43
N ASP A 83 -3.75 -9.47 13.32
CA ASP A 83 -3.36 -8.72 12.13
C ASP A 83 -3.26 -9.63 10.88
N ASP A 84 -3.66 -9.11 9.72
CA ASP A 84 -3.39 -9.79 8.45
C ASP A 84 -1.96 -9.46 8.01
N LEU A 85 -1.11 -10.47 7.88
CA LEU A 85 0.30 -10.31 7.60
C LEU A 85 0.72 -11.19 6.41
N PRO A 86 1.77 -10.80 5.67
CA PRO A 86 2.41 -11.70 4.70
C PRO A 86 2.74 -13.09 5.27
N THR A 87 3.11 -13.15 6.54
CA THR A 87 3.50 -14.40 7.22
C THR A 87 2.32 -15.31 7.57
N ASN A 88 1.09 -14.80 7.58
CA ASN A 88 -0.12 -15.59 7.85
C ASN A 88 -1.09 -15.57 6.66
N ILE A 89 -0.63 -15.22 5.46
CA ILE A 89 -1.49 -15.14 4.27
C ILE A 89 -1.90 -16.52 3.75
N LEU A 90 -1.16 -17.59 4.01
CA LEU A 90 -1.47 -18.91 3.45
C LEU A 90 -2.68 -19.57 4.10
N ALA A 91 -3.51 -20.24 3.30
CA ALA A 91 -4.57 -21.09 3.79
C ALA A 91 -4.01 -22.41 4.36
N PRO A 92 -4.65 -23.04 5.38
CA PRO A 92 -4.22 -24.33 5.92
C PRO A 92 -4.14 -25.45 4.87
N ARG A 93 -4.94 -25.35 3.80
CA ARG A 93 -4.97 -26.28 2.66
C ARG A 93 -4.67 -25.53 1.36
N SER A 94 -3.52 -24.88 1.33
CA SER A 94 -3.02 -24.21 0.12
C SER A 94 -2.62 -25.25 -0.94
N GLU A 95 -2.93 -24.95 -2.20
CA GLU A 95 -2.45 -25.73 -3.34
C GLU A 95 -0.93 -25.60 -3.49
N PRO A 96 -0.25 -26.54 -4.18
CA PRO A 96 1.19 -26.47 -4.39
C PRO A 96 1.68 -25.12 -4.94
N SER A 97 0.90 -24.49 -5.84
CA SER A 97 1.25 -23.19 -6.43
C SER A 97 1.31 -22.04 -5.41
N ALA A 98 0.63 -22.16 -4.27
CA ALA A 98 0.71 -21.20 -3.16
C ALA A 98 1.63 -21.69 -2.04
N ALA A 99 1.59 -22.98 -1.70
CA ALA A 99 2.35 -23.56 -0.60
C ALA A 99 3.88 -23.54 -0.82
N SER A 100 4.34 -23.55 -2.08
CA SER A 100 5.76 -23.52 -2.42
C SER A 100 6.38 -22.11 -2.49
N LEU A 101 5.58 -21.06 -2.27
CA LEU A 101 6.05 -19.68 -2.39
C LEU A 101 7.02 -19.30 -1.28
N SER A 102 8.06 -18.56 -1.64
CA SER A 102 8.98 -17.94 -0.70
C SER A 102 8.31 -16.80 0.09
N ALA A 103 8.92 -16.41 1.21
CA ALA A 103 8.43 -15.28 2.02
C ALA A 103 8.36 -13.96 1.22
N GLU A 104 9.27 -13.75 0.27
CA GLU A 104 9.29 -12.55 -0.59
C GLU A 104 8.14 -12.56 -1.60
N GLU A 105 7.82 -13.73 -2.16
CA GLU A 105 6.68 -13.90 -3.06
C GLU A 105 5.35 -13.71 -2.31
N LEU A 106 5.22 -14.28 -1.11
CA LEU A 106 4.05 -14.10 -0.25
C LEU A 106 3.86 -12.63 0.14
N GLU A 107 4.93 -11.91 0.49
CA GLU A 107 4.87 -10.48 0.76
C GLU A 107 4.45 -9.69 -0.48
N THR A 108 5.02 -10.00 -1.64
CA THR A 108 4.66 -9.33 -2.89
C THR A 108 3.18 -9.54 -3.22
N ILE A 109 2.68 -10.77 -3.14
CA ILE A 109 1.26 -11.08 -3.39
C ILE A 109 0.37 -10.39 -2.37
N PHE A 110 0.74 -10.39 -1.09
CA PHE A 110 -0.03 -9.76 -0.02
C PHE A 110 -0.30 -8.28 -0.32
N TRP A 111 0.74 -7.53 -0.68
CA TRP A 111 0.64 -6.10 -1.00
C TRP A 111 0.00 -5.84 -2.37
N GLU A 112 0.22 -6.72 -3.33
CA GLU A 112 -0.36 -6.60 -4.67
C GLU A 112 -1.88 -6.69 -4.64
N VAL A 113 -2.44 -7.72 -4.01
CA VAL A 113 -3.89 -7.89 -3.98
C VAL A 113 -4.59 -6.82 -3.16
N ARG A 114 -3.97 -6.38 -2.05
CA ARG A 114 -4.46 -5.28 -1.21
C ARG A 114 -4.18 -3.90 -1.81
N GLY A 115 -3.43 -3.84 -2.90
CA GLY A 115 -3.19 -2.64 -3.70
C GLY A 115 -4.33 -2.33 -4.67
N HIS A 116 -5.22 -3.28 -4.97
CA HIS A 116 -6.32 -3.09 -5.92
C HIS A 116 -7.30 -1.97 -5.47
N ASP A 117 -7.57 -1.00 -6.36
CA ASP A 117 -8.24 0.27 -6.04
C ASP A 117 -7.61 1.04 -4.87
N GLY A 118 -6.39 0.66 -4.49
CA GLY A 118 -5.69 1.19 -3.33
C GLY A 118 -5.37 2.67 -3.50
N CYS A 119 -5.30 3.18 -4.74
CA CYS A 119 -5.03 4.58 -5.02
C CYS A 119 -6.14 5.45 -4.42
N TYR A 120 -7.41 5.18 -4.74
CA TYR A 120 -8.56 5.92 -4.22
C TYR A 120 -8.73 5.76 -2.71
N GLN A 121 -8.55 4.55 -2.20
CA GLN A 121 -8.62 4.31 -0.76
C GLN A 121 -7.55 5.11 -0.01
N SER A 122 -6.32 5.11 -0.52
CA SER A 122 -5.20 5.81 0.10
C SER A 122 -5.35 7.33 0.03
N ILE A 123 -5.88 7.87 -1.08
CA ILE A 123 -6.26 9.28 -1.18
C ILE A 123 -7.29 9.62 -0.08
N ALA A 124 -8.37 8.85 0.04
CA ALA A 124 -9.39 9.11 1.05
C ALA A 124 -8.85 9.03 2.49
N ILE A 125 -8.06 7.99 2.81
CA ILE A 125 -7.44 7.84 4.13
C ILE A 125 -6.51 9.02 4.44
N PHE A 126 -5.69 9.46 3.47
CA PHE A 126 -4.79 10.59 3.69
C PHE A 126 -5.56 11.91 3.82
N GLN A 127 -6.68 12.10 3.12
CA GLN A 127 -7.57 13.24 3.32
C GLN A 127 -8.10 13.27 4.75
N GLU A 128 -8.69 12.17 5.23
CA GLU A 128 -9.18 12.06 6.61
C GLU A 128 -8.05 12.30 7.62
N LEU A 129 -6.85 11.76 7.39
CA LEU A 129 -5.68 11.99 8.24
C LEU A 129 -5.31 13.46 8.28
N ALA A 130 -5.30 14.14 7.14
CA ALA A 130 -4.95 15.54 7.07
C ALA A 130 -5.95 16.45 7.77
N ASP A 131 -7.24 16.08 7.76
CA ASP A 131 -8.30 16.78 8.48
C ASP A 131 -8.15 16.67 10.01
N LEU A 132 -7.37 15.71 10.51
CA LEU A 132 -7.00 15.58 11.93
C LEU A 132 -5.83 16.49 12.36
N TYR A 133 -5.25 17.26 11.43
CA TYR A 133 -4.18 18.21 11.69
C TYR A 133 -4.59 19.62 11.27
N LYS A 134 -3.84 20.63 11.74
CA LYS A 134 -4.03 22.01 11.27
C LYS A 134 -3.60 22.10 9.80
N PRO A 135 -4.29 22.90 8.95
CA PRO A 135 -3.87 23.06 7.55
C PRO A 135 -2.41 23.50 7.39
N SER A 136 -1.91 24.34 8.31
CA SER A 136 -0.52 24.83 8.34
C SER A 136 0.49 23.87 8.96
N GLN A 137 0.09 22.63 9.28
CA GLN A 137 0.96 21.63 9.88
C GLN A 137 2.17 21.38 8.97
N PRO A 138 3.41 21.61 9.45
CA PRO A 138 4.61 21.34 8.67
C PRO A 138 4.71 19.85 8.33
N LEU A 139 4.99 19.57 7.05
CA LEU A 139 5.19 18.24 6.49
C LEU A 139 6.58 18.19 5.86
N ARG A 140 7.47 17.40 6.44
CA ARG A 140 8.79 17.11 5.90
C ARG A 140 8.68 16.03 4.82
N ILE A 141 9.32 16.30 3.69
CA ILE A 141 9.46 15.40 2.57
C ILE A 141 10.94 15.17 2.37
N CYS A 142 11.35 13.93 2.61
CA CYS A 142 12.65 13.40 2.25
C CYS A 142 12.47 12.55 0.99
N LEU A 143 13.46 12.43 0.11
CA LEU A 143 13.46 11.50 -1.03
C LEU A 143 14.70 10.59 -1.03
N ARG A 144 14.73 9.55 -1.85
CA ARG A 144 15.88 8.63 -1.88
C ARG A 144 17.17 9.27 -2.42
N ASP A 145 17.03 10.30 -3.26
CA ASP A 145 18.14 11.00 -3.89
C ASP A 145 18.85 11.99 -2.95
N GLY A 146 18.26 12.26 -1.78
CA GLY A 146 18.76 13.22 -0.80
C GLY A 146 18.03 14.57 -0.82
N THR A 147 16.98 14.73 -1.63
CA THR A 147 16.09 15.89 -1.57
C THR A 147 15.37 15.94 -0.22
N ASP A 148 15.46 17.08 0.47
CA ASP A 148 14.86 17.35 1.78
C ASP A 148 14.22 18.73 1.76
N PHE A 149 12.92 18.81 2.03
CA PHE A 149 12.24 20.08 2.22
C PHE A 149 11.05 19.93 3.15
N ILE A 150 10.60 21.08 3.69
CA ILE A 150 9.40 21.16 4.50
C ILE A 150 8.38 21.97 3.70
N THR A 151 7.19 21.41 3.53
CA THR A 151 6.02 22.10 3.00
C THR A 151 4.89 22.10 4.04
N SER A 152 3.73 22.63 3.67
CA SER A 152 2.51 22.61 4.49
C SER A 152 1.59 21.48 4.05
N LEU A 153 0.94 20.80 4.98
CA LEU A 153 -0.02 19.74 4.70
C LEU A 153 -1.16 20.21 3.76
N SER A 154 -1.51 21.50 3.80
CA SER A 154 -2.50 22.13 2.91
C SER A 154 -2.07 22.29 1.45
N THR A 155 -0.79 22.11 1.11
CA THR A 155 -0.28 22.29 -0.26
C THR A 155 -0.39 21.02 -1.10
N ARG A 156 -0.82 19.91 -0.49
CA ARG A 156 -1.04 18.65 -1.20
C ARG A 156 -2.12 18.82 -2.27
N VAL A 157 -1.94 18.16 -3.40
CA VAL A 157 -2.94 18.08 -4.48
C VAL A 157 -3.09 16.64 -4.93
N ILE A 158 -4.28 16.25 -5.35
CA ILE A 158 -4.51 14.93 -5.93
C ILE A 158 -4.22 15.02 -7.42
N LEU A 159 -3.37 14.14 -7.92
CA LEU A 159 -3.09 13.99 -9.34
C LEU A 159 -3.83 12.76 -9.85
N GLU A 160 -4.68 12.95 -10.85
CA GLU A 160 -5.50 11.90 -11.46
C GLU A 160 -5.01 11.60 -12.87
N PHE A 161 -4.57 10.38 -13.08
CA PHE A 161 -4.00 9.88 -14.32
C PHE A 161 -4.93 8.87 -15.00
N THR A 162 -4.88 8.85 -16.33
CA THR A 162 -5.44 7.73 -17.12
C THR A 162 -4.28 6.96 -17.74
N LEU A 163 -3.97 5.82 -17.14
CA LEU A 163 -2.91 4.93 -17.57
C LEU A 163 -3.38 4.08 -18.76
N GLN A 164 -2.53 3.94 -19.78
CA GLN A 164 -2.84 3.26 -21.05
C GLN A 164 -2.08 1.94 -21.15
N GLU A 165 -2.80 0.91 -21.58
CA GLU A 165 -2.30 -0.43 -21.84
C GLU A 165 -1.40 -0.95 -20.71
N PRO A 166 -1.97 -1.26 -19.53
CA PRO A 166 -1.24 -1.91 -18.45
C PRO A 166 -0.51 -3.17 -18.94
N LYS A 167 0.75 -3.33 -18.55
CA LYS A 167 1.60 -4.46 -18.98
C LYS A 167 1.29 -5.75 -18.23
N GLN A 168 0.54 -5.65 -17.14
CA GLN A 168 0.12 -6.77 -16.30
C GLN A 168 -1.39 -6.65 -16.03
N THR A 169 -2.05 -7.80 -15.97
CA THR A 169 -3.40 -7.93 -15.44
C THR A 169 -3.38 -8.88 -14.24
N THR A 170 -3.91 -8.41 -13.13
CA THR A 170 -4.04 -9.20 -11.89
C THR A 170 -5.52 -9.44 -11.60
N LEU A 171 -5.86 -10.69 -11.27
CA LEU A 171 -7.18 -11.09 -10.79
C LEU A 171 -7.05 -11.61 -9.35
N SER A 172 -7.78 -10.99 -8.42
CA SER A 172 -7.95 -11.51 -7.06
C SER A 172 -9.38 -12.00 -6.87
N VAL A 173 -9.55 -13.26 -6.49
CA VAL A 173 -10.84 -13.89 -6.21
C VAL A 173 -10.90 -14.25 -4.73
N VAL A 174 -11.88 -13.72 -4.01
CA VAL A 174 -12.11 -14.06 -2.60
C VAL A 174 -13.40 -14.86 -2.47
N LEU A 175 -13.26 -16.12 -2.06
CA LEU A 175 -14.37 -17.01 -1.73
C LEU A 175 -14.75 -16.81 -0.27
N LYS A 176 -15.94 -16.25 -0.03
CA LYS A 176 -16.46 -16.06 1.32
C LYS A 176 -17.18 -17.34 1.77
N THR A 177 -16.57 -18.05 2.70
CA THR A 177 -17.22 -19.17 3.37
C THR A 177 -18.40 -18.63 4.18
N PRO A 178 -19.64 -19.07 3.90
CA PRO A 178 -20.78 -18.62 4.66
C PRO A 178 -20.71 -19.17 6.09
N ARG A 179 -21.19 -18.39 7.07
CA ARG A 179 -21.31 -18.85 8.46
C ARG A 179 -22.35 -19.96 8.63
N ASN A 180 -23.31 -20.06 7.70
CA ASN A 180 -24.37 -21.05 7.71
C ASN A 180 -24.15 -22.06 6.57
N ALA A 181 -24.27 -23.35 6.86
CA ALA A 181 -24.03 -24.42 5.89
C ALA A 181 -24.94 -24.36 4.65
N ASP A 182 -26.10 -23.70 4.75
CA ASP A 182 -27.10 -23.57 3.67
C ASP A 182 -26.93 -22.33 2.78
N ALA A 183 -25.99 -21.43 3.09
CA ALA A 183 -25.78 -20.23 2.27
C ALA A 183 -24.82 -20.49 1.11
N HIS A 184 -25.09 -19.87 -0.04
CA HIS A 184 -24.20 -19.95 -1.20
C HIS A 184 -22.85 -19.29 -0.90
N VAL A 185 -21.76 -19.91 -1.36
CA VAL A 185 -20.42 -19.30 -1.33
C VAL A 185 -20.46 -18.02 -2.16
N ALA A 186 -20.34 -16.87 -1.51
CA ALA A 186 -20.24 -15.60 -2.20
C ALA A 186 -18.82 -15.44 -2.77
N CYS A 187 -18.73 -15.09 -4.05
CA CYS A 187 -17.47 -14.86 -4.75
C CYS A 187 -17.32 -13.38 -5.02
N GLN A 188 -16.14 -12.81 -4.71
CA GLN A 188 -15.79 -11.44 -5.07
C GLN A 188 -14.52 -11.43 -5.90
N SER A 189 -14.65 -11.07 -7.18
CA SER A 189 -13.55 -10.91 -8.12
C SER A 189 -13.12 -9.44 -8.20
N ARG A 190 -11.82 -9.21 -8.32
CA ARG A 190 -11.21 -7.88 -8.43
C ARG A 190 -10.12 -7.91 -9.49
N TYR A 191 -10.18 -6.96 -10.42
CA TYR A 191 -9.26 -6.87 -11.54
C TYR A 191 -8.42 -5.61 -11.47
N THR A 192 -7.13 -5.73 -11.71
CA THR A 192 -6.24 -4.59 -11.95
C THR A 192 -5.65 -4.75 -13.33
N GLY A 193 -5.81 -3.74 -14.19
CA GLY A 193 -5.19 -3.69 -15.52
C GLY A 193 -5.84 -4.59 -16.57
N GLU A 194 -7.11 -4.94 -16.39
CA GLU A 194 -7.93 -5.71 -17.34
C GLU A 194 -8.33 -4.88 -18.56
N SER A 195 -8.57 -3.59 -18.38
CA SER A 195 -8.99 -2.67 -19.43
C SER A 195 -7.80 -2.05 -20.18
N ALA A 196 -8.02 -1.54 -21.39
CA ALA A 196 -7.01 -0.77 -22.14
C ALA A 196 -6.66 0.56 -21.46
N LYS A 197 -7.56 1.08 -20.62
CA LYS A 197 -7.35 2.26 -19.80
C LYS A 197 -7.63 1.94 -18.34
N MET A 198 -6.82 2.48 -17.45
CA MET A 198 -7.01 2.37 -16.01
C MET A 198 -6.85 3.75 -15.37
N LEU A 199 -7.80 4.14 -14.53
CA LEU A 199 -7.67 5.37 -13.75
C LEU A 199 -6.75 5.12 -12.55
N HIS A 200 -5.92 6.10 -12.22
CA HIS A 200 -4.99 6.01 -11.09
C HIS A 200 -4.79 7.38 -10.44
N SER A 201 -4.78 7.43 -9.12
CA SER A 201 -4.63 8.69 -8.38
C SER A 201 -3.47 8.63 -7.39
N VAL A 202 -2.72 9.71 -7.29
CA VAL A 202 -1.56 9.85 -6.41
C VAL A 202 -1.57 11.22 -5.74
N TRP A 203 -0.77 11.39 -4.70
CA TRP A 203 -0.57 12.69 -4.06
C TRP A 203 0.60 13.44 -4.71
N GLY A 204 0.37 14.71 -5.04
CA GLY A 204 1.37 15.65 -5.50
C GLY A 204 1.74 16.67 -4.43
N PHE A 205 3.04 17.00 -4.36
CA PHE A 205 3.58 18.02 -3.47
C PHE A 205 4.52 18.95 -4.25
N ALA A 206 4.39 20.25 -4.01
CA ALA A 206 5.29 21.27 -4.50
C ALA A 206 6.31 21.65 -3.42
N ARG A 207 7.52 22.05 -3.85
CA ARG A 207 8.49 22.68 -2.96
C ARG A 207 8.05 24.10 -2.62
N PRO A 208 8.47 24.68 -1.48
CA PRO A 208 8.02 26.01 -1.06
C PRO A 208 8.30 27.13 -2.07
N ASP A 209 9.29 26.94 -2.93
CA ASP A 209 9.76 27.85 -3.97
C ASP A 209 9.29 27.48 -5.38
N GLU A 210 8.45 26.45 -5.52
CA GLU A 210 7.95 25.96 -6.81
C GLU A 210 6.43 26.11 -6.89
N GLU A 211 5.94 26.61 -8.03
CA GLU A 211 4.50 26.66 -8.30
C GLU A 211 3.93 25.30 -8.72
N ASN A 212 4.78 24.46 -9.32
CA ASN A 212 4.39 23.17 -9.88
C ASN A 212 4.70 22.03 -8.91
N VAL A 213 3.92 20.95 -9.01
CA VAL A 213 4.20 19.70 -8.31
C VAL A 213 5.49 19.09 -8.84
N SER A 214 6.42 18.79 -7.94
CA SER A 214 7.70 18.16 -8.25
C SER A 214 7.90 16.81 -7.56
N VAL A 215 7.06 16.47 -6.57
CA VAL A 215 7.12 15.21 -5.82
C VAL A 215 5.79 14.48 -5.86
N VAL A 216 5.85 13.17 -6.03
CA VAL A 216 4.71 12.26 -6.06
C VAL A 216 4.82 11.23 -4.94
N LEU A 217 3.70 11.00 -4.24
CA LEU A 217 3.48 9.86 -3.36
C LEU A 217 2.38 8.96 -3.95
N ASP A 218 2.77 7.78 -4.39
CA ASP A 218 1.89 6.70 -4.85
C ASP A 218 1.84 5.58 -3.81
N LEU A 219 0.81 5.61 -2.96
CA LEU A 219 0.60 4.60 -1.92
C LEU A 219 0.11 3.25 -2.46
N ALA A 220 -0.29 3.18 -3.73
CA ALA A 220 -0.91 2.00 -4.34
C ALA A 220 -0.04 1.33 -5.39
N SER A 221 1.21 1.76 -5.54
CA SER A 221 2.16 1.23 -6.54
C SER A 221 2.29 -0.28 -6.49
N MET A 222 2.19 -0.91 -5.31
CA MET A 222 2.28 -2.36 -5.14
C MET A 222 1.19 -3.15 -5.88
N GLN A 223 0.10 -2.52 -6.34
CA GLN A 223 -0.92 -3.19 -7.18
C GLN A 223 -0.35 -3.77 -8.48
N PHE A 224 0.86 -3.34 -8.89
CA PHE A 224 1.60 -3.84 -10.04
C PHE A 224 2.70 -4.85 -9.65
N GLY A 225 2.54 -5.51 -8.51
CA GLY A 225 3.45 -6.53 -7.99
C GLY A 225 4.82 -5.97 -7.61
N ALA A 226 5.87 -6.78 -7.81
CA ALA A 226 7.23 -6.43 -7.40
C ALA A 226 7.76 -5.13 -8.04
N LYS A 227 7.31 -4.80 -9.26
CA LYS A 227 7.65 -3.53 -9.93
C LYS A 227 7.12 -2.31 -9.16
N GLY A 228 6.03 -2.49 -8.42
CA GLY A 228 5.42 -1.48 -7.56
C GLY A 228 6.31 -0.98 -6.42
N ARG A 229 7.41 -1.69 -6.11
CA ARG A 229 8.42 -1.23 -5.14
C ARG A 229 9.24 -0.05 -5.65
N GLY A 230 9.12 0.28 -6.94
CA GLY A 230 9.90 1.32 -7.60
C GLY A 230 11.39 1.14 -7.37
N LYS A 231 12.09 2.26 -7.24
CA LYS A 231 13.54 2.25 -7.00
C LYS A 231 13.89 2.27 -5.49
N SER A 232 12.92 2.45 -4.59
CA SER A 232 13.12 2.54 -3.13
C SER A 232 12.96 1.21 -2.40
N GLY A 233 12.39 0.17 -3.01
CA GLY A 233 12.17 -1.10 -2.31
C GLY A 233 11.06 -1.04 -1.24
N ASP A 234 10.44 0.13 -1.05
CA ASP A 234 9.31 0.34 -0.14
C ASP A 234 8.02 -0.26 -0.72
N PHE A 235 6.95 -0.27 0.08
CA PHE A 235 5.61 -0.70 -0.34
C PHE A 235 4.77 0.43 -0.96
N PHE A 236 5.43 1.50 -1.37
CA PHE A 236 4.88 2.68 -2.04
C PHE A 236 6.00 3.34 -2.85
N VAL A 237 5.63 4.27 -3.73
CA VAL A 237 6.61 5.14 -4.41
C VAL A 237 6.51 6.55 -3.83
N LEU A 238 7.62 7.07 -3.35
CA LEU A 238 7.81 8.47 -2.99
C LEU A 238 9.05 8.98 -3.74
N ASP A 239 8.83 9.72 -4.81
CA ASP A 239 9.89 10.14 -5.74
C ASP A 239 9.56 11.50 -6.37
N THR A 240 10.51 12.04 -7.11
CA THR A 240 10.27 13.16 -8.03
C THR A 240 9.24 12.78 -9.09
N MET A 241 8.59 13.77 -9.70
CA MET A 241 7.65 13.53 -10.82
C MET A 241 8.31 12.74 -11.95
N ASP A 242 9.54 13.11 -12.34
CA ASP A 242 10.31 12.39 -13.36
C ASP A 242 10.63 10.96 -12.93
N GLY A 243 11.07 10.77 -11.68
CA GLY A 243 11.34 9.45 -11.12
C GLY A 243 10.10 8.55 -11.06
N TRP A 244 8.92 9.15 -10.88
CA TRP A 244 7.64 8.45 -10.93
C TRP A 244 7.22 8.10 -12.37
N TYR A 245 7.44 8.99 -13.36
CA TYR A 245 7.23 8.66 -14.77
C TYR A 245 8.16 7.54 -15.26
N ASP A 246 9.44 7.57 -14.91
CA ASP A 246 10.39 6.47 -15.15
C ASP A 246 9.89 5.11 -14.61
N TYR A 247 9.20 5.16 -13.46
CA TYR A 247 8.58 3.98 -12.86
C TYR A 247 7.33 3.56 -13.66
N LEU A 248 6.45 4.50 -14.02
CA LEU A 248 5.24 4.21 -14.80
C LEU A 248 5.56 3.50 -16.11
N GLU A 249 6.61 3.90 -16.81
CA GLU A 249 7.04 3.26 -18.06
C GLU A 249 7.33 1.76 -17.91
N GLN A 250 7.57 1.26 -16.70
CA GLN A 250 7.82 -0.17 -16.43
C GLN A 250 6.54 -0.99 -16.31
N ILE A 251 5.41 -0.33 -16.04
CA ILE A 251 4.13 -0.97 -15.71
C ILE A 251 3.02 -0.67 -16.72
N VAL A 252 3.10 0.43 -17.47
CA VAL A 252 2.11 0.81 -18.50
C VAL A 252 2.81 1.24 -19.80
N ARG A 253 2.10 1.29 -20.93
CA ARG A 253 2.67 1.72 -22.22
C ARG A 253 2.51 3.21 -22.49
N GLY A 254 1.58 3.85 -21.82
CA GLY A 254 1.34 5.27 -21.94
C GLY A 254 0.59 5.82 -20.74
N CYS A 255 0.59 7.14 -20.63
CA CYS A 255 -0.11 7.86 -19.59
C CYS A 255 -0.66 9.15 -20.19
N GLU A 256 -1.95 9.40 -20.04
CA GLU A 256 -2.52 10.70 -20.41
C GLU A 256 -2.04 11.77 -19.40
N PRO A 257 -2.02 13.06 -19.78
CA PRO A 257 -1.75 14.15 -18.84
C PRO A 257 -2.70 14.08 -17.63
N TYR A 258 -2.17 14.35 -16.45
CA TYR A 258 -2.98 14.31 -15.24
C TYR A 258 -3.96 15.48 -15.15
N ARG A 259 -5.03 15.27 -14.39
CA ARG A 259 -5.88 16.32 -13.86
C ARG A 259 -5.56 16.52 -12.39
N THR A 260 -5.86 17.70 -11.87
CA THR A 260 -5.69 18.02 -10.46
C THR A 260 -7.03 18.10 -9.77
N SER A 261 -7.14 17.47 -8.61
CA SER A 261 -8.29 17.57 -7.72
C SER A 261 -7.84 17.93 -6.31
N GLN A 262 -8.70 18.64 -5.57
CA GLN A 262 -8.44 18.96 -4.15
C GLN A 262 -8.96 17.86 -3.23
N THR A 263 -10.06 17.21 -3.62
CA THR A 263 -10.71 16.15 -2.85
C THR A 263 -11.26 15.07 -3.77
N ILE A 264 -11.18 13.83 -3.32
CA ILE A 264 -11.90 12.69 -3.90
C ILE A 264 -12.70 12.03 -2.77
N ARG A 265 -13.95 11.66 -3.06
CA ARG A 265 -14.79 10.84 -2.18
C ARG A 265 -15.09 9.55 -2.93
N PRO A 266 -14.38 8.44 -2.64
CA PRO A 266 -14.57 7.18 -3.36
C PRO A 266 -15.94 6.54 -3.00
N GLY A 267 -16.98 6.93 -3.72
CA GLY A 267 -18.36 6.45 -3.53
C GLY A 267 -19.05 7.01 -2.28
N SER A 268 -20.35 6.70 -2.14
CA SER A 268 -21.23 7.14 -1.04
C SER A 268 -21.51 6.04 -0.01
N ASP A 269 -20.58 5.09 0.14
CA ASP A 269 -20.73 3.96 1.05
C ASP A 269 -20.28 4.37 2.46
N ALA A 270 -21.27 4.62 3.34
CA ALA A 270 -21.03 5.10 4.70
C ALA A 270 -20.13 4.16 5.54
N GLU A 271 -20.19 2.84 5.32
CA GLU A 271 -19.33 1.88 6.03
C GLU A 271 -17.86 2.08 5.62
N ARG A 272 -17.64 2.32 4.33
CA ARG A 272 -16.30 2.56 3.77
C ARG A 272 -15.73 3.91 4.19
N GLU A 273 -16.55 4.95 4.23
CA GLU A 273 -16.15 6.25 4.76
C GLU A 273 -15.73 6.16 6.23
N ASN A 274 -16.50 5.42 7.04
CA ASN A 274 -16.16 5.16 8.43
C ASN A 274 -14.85 4.37 8.57
N TRP A 275 -14.60 3.42 7.67
CA TRP A 275 -13.33 2.70 7.62
C TRP A 275 -12.14 3.62 7.36
N TYR A 276 -12.23 4.55 6.39
CA TYR A 276 -11.16 5.51 6.11
C TYR A 276 -10.80 6.36 7.34
N LYS A 277 -11.82 6.84 8.05
CA LYS A 277 -11.65 7.61 9.30
C LYS A 277 -10.93 6.82 10.38
N LYS A 278 -11.33 5.57 10.61
CA LYS A 278 -10.68 4.69 11.60
C LYS A 278 -9.22 4.43 11.28
N VAL A 279 -8.87 4.23 10.01
CA VAL A 279 -7.47 4.08 9.58
C VAL A 279 -6.68 5.36 9.88
N ALA A 280 -7.21 6.52 9.48
CA ALA A 280 -6.58 7.82 9.72
C ALA A 280 -6.36 8.11 11.21
N GLU A 281 -7.36 7.89 12.06
CA GLU A 281 -7.27 8.05 13.51
C GLU A 281 -6.16 7.18 14.11
N ARG A 282 -6.06 5.91 13.69
CA ARG A 282 -5.02 5.00 14.17
C ARG A 282 -3.63 5.41 13.72
N VAL A 283 -3.47 5.88 12.47
CA VAL A 283 -2.20 6.43 11.99
C VAL A 283 -1.78 7.63 12.84
N LYS A 284 -2.69 8.55 13.14
CA LYS A 284 -2.42 9.71 14.02
C LYS A 284 -2.00 9.28 15.42
N VAL A 285 -2.76 8.38 16.06
CA VAL A 285 -2.45 7.87 17.41
C VAL A 285 -1.06 7.25 17.44
N ARG A 286 -0.70 6.44 16.43
CA ARG A 286 0.65 5.85 16.33
C ARG A 286 1.72 6.91 16.13
N TRP A 287 1.51 7.85 15.21
CA TRP A 287 2.44 8.93 14.94
C TRP A 287 2.73 9.76 16.19
N GLU A 288 1.70 10.10 16.97
CA GLU A 288 1.83 10.88 18.21
C GLU A 288 2.50 10.07 19.32
N ALA A 289 2.26 8.76 19.38
CA ALA A 289 2.89 7.85 20.34
C ALA A 289 4.30 7.38 19.94
N ARG A 290 4.89 7.87 18.84
CA ARG A 290 6.15 7.38 18.26
C ARG A 290 7.37 7.34 19.19
N ALA A 291 7.37 8.22 20.20
CA ALA A 291 8.42 8.26 21.20
C ALA A 291 8.43 7.02 22.11
N VAL A 292 7.29 6.33 22.24
CA VAL A 292 7.09 5.18 23.15
C VAL A 292 6.74 3.91 22.38
N ASN A 293 5.85 4.01 21.39
CA ASN A 293 5.36 2.89 20.60
C ASN A 293 6.06 2.86 19.25
N HIS A 294 7.08 2.01 19.14
CA HIS A 294 7.90 1.92 17.94
C HIS A 294 7.28 0.98 16.90
N TRP A 295 7.49 1.31 15.63
CA TRP A 295 7.09 0.49 14.49
C TRP A 295 8.26 0.26 13.55
N CYS A 296 8.12 -0.71 12.65
CA CYS A 296 9.12 -0.97 11.65
C CYS A 296 9.10 0.13 10.59
N GLY A 297 10.19 0.86 10.42
CA GLY A 297 10.31 1.94 9.42
C GLY A 297 10.29 1.49 7.95
N LEU A 298 10.06 0.19 7.67
CA LEU A 298 9.86 -0.34 6.32
C LEU A 298 8.41 -0.82 6.12
N CYS A 299 7.89 -1.67 7.01
CA CYS A 299 6.57 -2.27 6.85
C CYS A 299 5.48 -1.73 7.79
N GLY A 300 5.81 -0.88 8.76
CA GLY A 300 4.87 -0.30 9.72
C GLY A 300 4.38 -1.24 10.83
N LYS A 301 4.86 -2.50 10.87
CA LYS A 301 4.55 -3.46 11.93
C LYS A 301 4.93 -2.93 13.31
N LEU A 302 4.04 -3.14 14.28
CA LEU A 302 4.30 -2.85 15.70
C LEU A 302 5.39 -3.76 16.28
N ASP A 303 5.79 -3.46 17.51
CA ASP A 303 6.75 -4.23 18.31
C ASP A 303 8.10 -4.39 17.59
N ALA A 304 8.48 -3.36 16.84
CA ALA A 304 9.78 -3.30 16.18
C ALA A 304 10.88 -3.13 17.23
N TRP A 305 11.58 -4.22 17.51
CA TRP A 305 12.59 -4.28 18.57
C TRP A 305 13.98 -3.91 18.09
N LYS A 306 14.27 -4.02 16.78
CA LYS A 306 15.60 -3.77 16.24
C LYS A 306 15.82 -2.30 15.96
N ARG A 307 16.54 -1.63 16.86
CA ARG A 307 16.89 -0.21 16.74
C ARG A 307 18.12 0.02 15.85
N CYS A 308 18.09 1.06 15.02
CA CYS A 308 19.24 1.48 14.22
C CYS A 308 20.47 1.77 15.11
N GLY A 309 21.63 1.22 14.72
CA GLY A 309 22.88 1.37 15.45
C GLY A 309 23.42 2.80 15.53
N ARG A 310 23.07 3.66 14.57
CA ARG A 310 23.61 5.01 14.38
C ARG A 310 22.70 6.11 14.92
N CYS A 311 21.48 6.23 14.41
CA CYS A 311 20.55 7.29 14.86
C CYS A 311 19.83 6.95 16.16
N LYS A 312 19.65 5.66 16.47
CA LYS A 312 18.85 5.18 17.61
C LYS A 312 17.38 5.64 17.61
N THR A 313 16.87 6.19 16.50
CA THR A 313 15.48 6.66 16.36
C THR A 313 14.63 5.73 15.50
N GLU A 314 15.23 5.08 14.51
CA GLU A 314 14.52 4.13 13.64
C GLU A 314 14.52 2.72 14.20
N TYR A 315 13.41 2.03 14.00
CA TYR A 315 13.18 0.66 14.46
C TYR A 315 12.76 -0.24 13.30
N TYR A 316 13.09 -1.53 13.40
CA TYR A 316 12.78 -2.54 12.41
C TYR A 316 12.33 -3.84 13.09
N CYS A 317 11.43 -4.59 12.45
CA CYS A 317 10.98 -5.89 12.97
C CYS A 317 11.98 -7.03 12.68
N SER A 318 12.93 -6.82 11.75
CA SER A 318 13.94 -7.81 11.37
C SER A 318 15.25 -7.18 10.86
N GLU A 319 16.32 -7.97 10.83
CA GLU A 319 17.59 -7.60 10.18
C GLU A 319 17.40 -7.33 8.68
N ALA A 320 16.61 -8.15 8.01
CA ALA A 320 16.31 -8.00 6.59
C ALA A 320 15.66 -6.63 6.31
N HIS A 321 14.66 -6.23 7.10
CA HIS A 321 14.00 -4.93 6.94
C HIS A 321 14.95 -3.77 7.21
N SER A 322 15.81 -3.89 8.23
CA SER A 322 16.83 -2.88 8.51
C SER A 322 17.82 -2.72 7.35
N ARG A 323 18.27 -3.83 6.74
CA ARG A 323 19.17 -3.81 5.59
C ARG A 323 18.51 -3.23 4.34
N THR A 324 17.27 -3.61 4.05
CA THR A 324 16.51 -3.07 2.91
C THR A 324 16.31 -1.57 3.09
N ALA A 325 15.79 -1.14 4.24
CA ALA A 325 15.62 0.28 4.54
C ALA A 325 16.95 1.04 4.46
N TRP A 326 18.05 0.48 4.99
CA TRP A 326 19.38 1.10 4.90
C TRP A 326 19.86 1.25 3.45
N LYS A 327 19.73 0.19 2.65
CA LYS A 327 20.19 0.17 1.25
C LYS A 327 19.47 1.21 0.41
N HIS A 328 18.17 1.41 0.63
CA HIS A 328 17.35 2.18 -0.28
C HIS A 328 16.95 3.57 0.20
N TRP A 329 16.86 3.79 1.52
CA TRP A 329 16.29 5.03 2.07
C TRP A 329 17.05 5.55 3.29
N HIS A 330 17.04 4.81 4.39
CA HIS A 330 17.41 5.29 5.71
C HIS A 330 18.85 5.80 5.78
N LYS A 331 19.79 5.23 5.03
CA LYS A 331 21.20 5.65 5.03
C LYS A 331 21.38 7.14 4.74
N LYS A 332 20.55 7.72 3.87
CA LYS A 332 20.61 9.14 3.48
C LYS A 332 20.22 10.08 4.63
N TRP A 333 19.28 9.63 5.45
CA TRP A 333 18.63 10.42 6.49
C TRP A 333 19.13 10.10 7.90
N CYS A 334 19.93 9.04 8.03
CA CYS A 334 20.46 8.58 9.30
C CYS A 334 21.54 9.53 9.85
N GLN A 335 21.15 10.36 10.82
CA GLN A 335 22.07 11.21 11.58
C GLN A 335 22.50 10.52 12.88
N PRO A 336 23.79 10.61 13.28
CA PRO A 336 24.21 10.14 14.60
C PRO A 336 23.39 10.81 15.70
N ARG A 337 22.99 10.05 16.72
CA ARG A 337 22.42 10.65 17.92
C ARG A 337 23.50 11.56 18.53
N ALA A 338 23.16 12.83 18.78
CA ALA A 338 24.07 13.71 19.51
C ALA A 338 24.48 13.03 20.82
N ALA A 339 25.78 12.99 21.08
CA ALA A 339 26.29 12.52 22.36
C ALA A 339 25.77 13.49 23.42
N ASN A 340 24.90 13.01 24.30
CA ASN A 340 24.51 13.74 25.50
C ASN A 340 25.63 13.72 26.52
#